data_AF-A0AA86UZ81-F1
#
_entry.id   AF-A0AA86UZ81-F1
#
_cell.length_a   1.000
_cell.length_b   1.000
_cell.length_c   1.000
_cell.angle_alpha   90.00
_cell.angle_beta   90.00
_cell.angle_gamma   90.00
#
_symmetry.space_group_name_H-M   'P 1'
#
loop_
_entity.id
_entity.type
_entity.pdbx_description
1 polymer ?
#
loop_
_entity_poly.entity_id
_entity_poly.type
_entity_poly.pdbx_seq_one_letter_code
_entity_poly.pdbx_strand_id
1 'polypeptide(L)'
;MPRSTKDVQVILKLIAKYLSTITNFTVDQLLNDHKLLDLQVCMQLKFPWHYLGSQLDMTTQQIYRWYFDTFQRNLYGHMDEADMKILKQQISIAQELGVDMDLKFQTQLKSQLSKQYQRNVFTVAFNNTKRTLLKKKALKVSKNQGLMNFAENMVQNNFVDLIRKLQYQ
;
A
#
# COMPACT_ATOMS: atom_id res chain seq x y z
N MET A 1 -10.09 16.26 -2.00
CA MET A 1 -8.64 16.14 -1.77
C MET A 1 -7.96 17.26 -2.53
N PRO A 2 -6.95 17.93 -1.95
CA PRO A 2 -6.28 19.07 -2.57
C PRO A 2 -5.85 18.70 -3.99
N ARG A 3 -6.24 19.53 -4.95
CA ARG A 3 -6.12 19.26 -6.39
C ARG A 3 -4.94 20.00 -7.00
N SER A 4 -4.41 21.02 -6.30
CA SER A 4 -3.33 21.87 -6.79
C SER A 4 -2.11 21.89 -5.85
N THR A 5 -0.93 22.19 -6.41
CA THR A 5 0.30 22.42 -5.64
C THR A 5 0.16 23.60 -4.68
N LYS A 6 -0.69 24.58 -5.01
CA LYS A 6 -1.01 25.71 -4.13
C LYS A 6 -1.76 25.25 -2.89
N ASP A 7 -2.69 24.30 -3.02
CA ASP A 7 -3.44 23.74 -1.89
C ASP A 7 -2.49 23.06 -0.89
N VAL A 8 -1.49 22.32 -1.38
CA VAL A 8 -0.48 21.64 -0.53
C VAL A 8 0.29 22.63 0.33
N GLN A 9 0.80 23.72 -0.27
CA GLN A 9 1.55 24.74 0.47
C GLN A 9 0.70 25.45 1.50
N VAL A 10 -0.58 25.72 1.19
CA VAL A 10 -1.51 26.35 2.12
C VAL A 10 -1.75 25.45 3.34
N ILE A 11 -1.98 24.15 3.14
CA ILE A 11 -2.21 23.21 4.23
C ILE A 11 -0.96 23.09 5.11
N LEU A 12 0.23 22.94 4.51
CA LEU A 12 1.49 22.86 5.26
C LEU A 12 1.78 24.14 6.05
N LYS A 13 1.53 25.31 5.46
CA LYS A 13 1.68 26.59 6.15
C LYS A 13 0.74 26.71 7.33
N LEU A 14 -0.48 26.21 7.23
CA LEU A 14 -1.43 26.21 8.33
C LEU A 14 -0.97 25.27 9.47
N ILE A 15 -0.49 24.07 9.12
CA ILE A 15 0.08 23.12 10.08
C ILE A 15 1.31 23.73 10.78
N ALA A 16 2.23 24.33 10.02
CA ALA A 16 3.44 24.97 10.54
C ALA A 16 3.10 26.16 11.45
N LYS A 17 2.11 26.99 11.08
CA LYS A 17 1.61 28.06 11.95
C LYS A 17 1.10 27.52 13.28
N TYR A 18 0.25 26.49 13.25
CA TYR A 18 -0.24 25.88 14.48
C TYR A 18 0.90 25.29 15.33
N LEU A 19 1.83 24.56 14.71
CA LEU A 19 2.97 24.00 15.44
C LEU A 19 3.87 25.09 16.03
N SER A 20 4.04 26.22 15.36
CA SER A 20 4.85 27.33 15.89
C SER A 20 4.25 28.01 17.12
N THR A 21 2.95 27.83 17.39
CA THR A 21 2.34 28.35 18.63
C THR A 21 2.48 27.40 19.82
N ILE A 22 2.80 26.12 19.58
CA ILE A 22 2.91 25.08 20.63
C ILE A 22 4.30 24.46 20.74
N THR A 23 5.24 24.87 19.87
CA THR A 23 6.63 24.41 19.87
C THR A 23 7.58 25.62 19.76
N ASN A 24 8.87 25.40 19.99
CA ASN A 24 9.89 26.45 19.86
C ASN A 24 10.38 26.66 18.40
N PHE A 25 9.74 26.02 17.42
CA PHE A 25 10.14 26.12 16.02
C PHE A 25 9.36 27.22 15.30
N THR A 26 10.07 27.99 14.48
CA THR A 26 9.45 28.99 13.61
C THR A 26 8.73 28.33 12.43
N VAL A 27 7.79 29.06 11.85
CA VAL A 27 7.07 28.60 10.64
C VAL A 27 8.05 28.26 9.51
N ASP A 28 9.06 29.10 9.30
CA ASP A 28 10.04 28.90 8.22
C ASP A 28 10.91 27.67 8.45
N GLN A 29 11.32 27.39 9.69
CA GLN A 29 12.05 26.15 10.00
C GLN A 29 11.23 24.91 9.67
N LEU A 30 9.94 24.90 10.02
CA LEU A 30 9.04 23.77 9.77
C LEU A 30 8.71 23.59 8.28
N LEU A 31 8.63 24.68 7.51
CA LEU A 31 8.39 24.62 6.07
C LEU A 31 9.65 24.26 5.27
N ASN A 32 10.84 24.59 5.78
CA ASN A 32 12.11 24.20 5.16
C ASN A 32 12.53 22.77 5.53
N ASP A 33 12.11 22.25 6.69
CA ASP A 33 12.32 20.87 7.10
C ASP A 33 10.98 20.15 7.37
N HIS A 34 10.45 19.54 6.32
CA HIS A 34 9.21 18.77 6.39
C HIS A 34 9.31 17.51 7.25
N LYS A 35 10.51 16.96 7.49
CA LYS A 35 10.69 15.83 8.40
C LYS A 35 10.55 16.29 9.85
N LEU A 36 11.11 17.45 10.17
CA LEU A 36 10.90 18.09 11.47
C LEU A 36 9.42 18.40 11.69
N LEU A 37 8.72 18.97 10.69
CA LEU A 37 7.28 19.19 10.77
C LEU A 37 6.52 17.89 11.07
N ASP A 38 6.82 16.80 10.37
CA ASP A 38 6.16 15.52 10.60
C ASP A 38 6.43 14.93 11.97
N LEU A 39 7.66 15.04 12.45
CA LEU A 39 8.03 14.65 13.81
C LEU A 39 7.18 15.42 14.83
N GLN A 40 7.07 16.74 14.69
CA GLN A 40 6.31 17.56 15.62
C GLN A 40 4.81 17.24 15.59
N VAL A 41 4.22 16.96 14.41
CA VAL A 41 2.83 16.49 14.32
C VAL A 41 2.65 15.15 15.06
N CYS A 42 3.56 14.19 14.84
CA CYS A 42 3.47 12.85 15.41
C CYS A 42 3.71 12.80 16.92
N MET A 43 4.43 13.78 17.48
CA MET A 43 4.63 13.92 18.93
C MET A 43 3.37 14.40 19.67
N GLN A 44 2.37 14.95 18.95
CA GLN A 44 1.13 15.40 19.56
C GLN A 44 0.13 14.25 19.72
N LEU A 45 -0.24 13.94 20.98
CA LEU A 45 -1.28 12.95 21.28
C LEU A 45 -2.63 13.30 20.65
N LYS A 46 -2.95 14.59 20.57
CA LYS A 46 -4.20 15.12 20.01
C LYS A 46 -3.91 16.31 19.11
N PHE A 47 -3.54 16.02 17.87
CA PHE A 47 -3.37 17.06 16.86
C PHE A 47 -4.73 17.60 16.39
N PRO A 48 -4.94 18.91 16.25
CA PRO A 48 -6.27 19.50 16.08
C PRO A 48 -6.73 19.49 14.61
N TRP A 49 -6.85 18.30 14.03
CA TRP A 49 -7.28 18.11 12.63
C TRP A 49 -8.60 18.80 12.29
N HIS A 50 -9.54 18.84 13.25
CA HIS A 50 -10.83 19.53 13.07
C HIS A 50 -10.65 21.04 12.86
N TYR A 51 -9.84 21.68 13.70
CA TYR A 51 -9.57 23.12 13.60
C TYR A 51 -8.89 23.44 12.27
N LEU A 52 -7.89 22.64 11.88
CA LEU A 52 -7.20 22.87 10.61
C LEU A 52 -8.13 22.64 9.41
N GLY A 53 -8.99 21.63 9.48
CA GLY A 53 -9.99 21.35 8.44
C GLY A 53 -10.96 22.50 8.24
N SER A 54 -11.47 23.11 9.33
CA SER A 54 -12.43 24.22 9.23
C SER A 54 -11.82 25.48 8.58
N GLN A 55 -10.52 25.72 8.73
CA GLN A 55 -9.81 26.83 8.05
C GLN A 55 -9.65 26.60 6.53
N LEU A 56 -9.85 25.38 6.05
CA LEU A 56 -9.57 24.97 4.68
C LEU A 56 -10.83 24.50 3.93
N ASP A 57 -12.01 24.62 4.54
CA ASP A 57 -13.26 24.02 4.05
C ASP A 57 -13.10 22.51 3.78
N MET A 58 -12.41 21.82 4.69
CA MET A 58 -12.16 20.38 4.64
C MET A 58 -12.69 19.72 5.91
N THR A 59 -13.24 18.51 5.76
CA THR A 59 -13.59 17.71 6.94
C THR A 59 -12.32 17.24 7.67
N THR A 60 -12.45 16.99 8.97
CA THR A 60 -11.37 16.40 9.80
C THR A 60 -10.76 15.16 9.13
N GLN A 61 -11.60 14.31 8.54
CA GLN A 61 -11.16 13.09 7.88
C GLN A 61 -10.38 13.39 6.59
N GLN A 62 -10.80 14.39 5.81
CA GLN A 62 -10.13 14.74 4.56
C GLN A 62 -8.70 15.24 4.80
N ILE A 63 -8.51 16.15 5.76
CA ILE A 63 -7.18 16.67 6.08
C ILE A 63 -6.29 15.59 6.71
N TYR A 64 -6.84 14.78 7.62
CA TYR A 64 -6.13 13.66 8.23
C TYR A 64 -5.63 12.67 7.16
N ARG A 65 -6.51 12.23 6.27
CA ARG A 65 -6.14 11.29 5.20
C ARG A 65 -5.16 11.91 4.23
N TRP A 66 -5.36 13.16 3.84
CA TRP A 66 -4.38 13.84 3.00
C TRP A 66 -3.00 13.86 3.65
N TYR A 67 -2.93 14.20 4.94
CA TYR A 67 -1.66 14.29 5.66
C TYR A 67 -0.94 12.93 5.71
N PHE A 68 -1.62 11.89 6.23
CA PHE A 68 -1.00 10.59 6.45
C PHE A 68 -0.84 9.77 5.15
N ASP A 69 -1.82 9.81 4.25
CA ASP A 69 -1.80 8.97 3.03
C ASP A 69 -1.05 9.63 1.87
N THR A 70 -1.03 10.98 1.80
CA THR A 70 -0.44 11.72 0.69
C THR A 70 0.86 12.42 1.08
N PHE A 71 0.81 13.38 2.01
CA PHE A 71 2.00 14.16 2.37
C PHE A 71 3.10 13.29 2.97
N GLN A 72 2.79 12.51 4.00
CA GLN A 72 3.76 11.65 4.68
C GLN A 72 4.34 10.60 3.72
N ARG A 73 3.53 10.09 2.78
CA ARG A 73 3.99 9.14 1.77
C ARG A 73 5.02 9.77 0.81
N ASN A 74 4.78 11.01 0.37
CA ASN A 74 5.74 11.74 -0.46
C ASN A 74 7.01 12.10 0.32
N LEU A 75 6.90 12.34 1.63
CA LEU A 75 8.00 12.71 2.50
C LEU A 75 9.03 11.58 2.71
N TYR A 76 8.55 10.37 2.98
CA TYR A 76 9.43 9.21 3.25
C TYR A 76 9.65 8.30 2.04
N GLY A 77 8.94 8.55 0.94
CA GLY A 77 9.15 7.86 -0.33
C GLY A 77 8.73 6.39 -0.31
N HIS A 78 9.65 5.52 -0.72
CA HIS A 78 9.40 4.11 -0.98
C HIS A 78 10.37 3.22 -0.20
N MET A 79 10.00 1.94 -0.07
CA MET A 79 10.93 0.94 0.46
C MET A 79 12.07 0.70 -0.52
N ASP A 80 13.26 0.42 0.02
CA ASP A 80 14.43 0.10 -0.79
C ASP A 80 14.21 -1.21 -1.56
N GLU A 81 14.86 -1.33 -2.72
CA GLU A 81 14.65 -2.48 -3.59
C GLU A 81 15.01 -3.82 -2.94
N ALA A 82 16.08 -3.85 -2.15
CA ALA A 82 16.53 -5.04 -1.42
C ALA A 82 15.46 -5.51 -0.43
N ASP A 83 14.93 -4.60 0.40
CA ASP A 83 13.87 -4.89 1.36
C ASP A 83 12.54 -5.24 0.66
N MET A 84 12.27 -4.65 -0.50
CA MET A 84 11.13 -5.03 -1.34
C MET A 84 11.24 -6.47 -1.87
N LYS A 85 12.45 -6.98 -2.13
CA LYS A 85 12.65 -8.40 -2.51
C LYS A 85 12.34 -9.32 -1.33
N ILE A 86 12.84 -9.00 -0.12
CA ILE A 86 12.54 -9.73 1.11
C ILE A 86 11.03 -9.78 1.34
N LEU A 87 10.37 -8.62 1.27
CA LEU A 87 8.93 -8.50 1.47
C LEU A 87 8.12 -9.34 0.46
N LYS A 88 8.50 -9.31 -0.82
CA LYS A 88 7.86 -10.15 -1.86
C LYS A 88 8.05 -11.64 -1.60
N GLN A 89 9.27 -12.04 -1.24
CA GLN A 89 9.60 -13.45 -0.98
C GLN A 89 8.82 -13.98 0.21
N GLN A 90 8.85 -13.27 1.35
CA GLN A 90 8.17 -13.69 2.57
C GLN A 90 6.65 -13.76 2.39
N ILE A 91 6.05 -12.80 1.68
CA ILE A 91 4.61 -12.86 1.36
C ILE A 91 4.29 -14.03 0.43
N SER A 92 5.14 -14.33 -0.57
CA SER A 92 4.93 -15.49 -1.45
C SER A 92 4.96 -16.80 -0.66
N ILE A 93 5.98 -16.98 0.19
CA ILE A 93 6.13 -18.16 1.05
C ILE A 93 4.91 -18.30 1.98
N ALA A 94 4.50 -17.22 2.64
CA ALA A 94 3.31 -17.24 3.51
C ALA A 94 2.04 -17.63 2.74
N GLN A 95 1.88 -17.16 1.50
CA GLN A 95 0.74 -17.52 0.64
C GLN A 95 0.76 -18.97 0.14
N GLU A 96 1.94 -19.55 -0.05
CA GLU A 96 2.12 -20.95 -0.44
C GLU A 96 1.85 -21.89 0.74
N LEU A 97 2.31 -21.50 1.93
CA LEU A 97 2.15 -22.27 3.17
C LEU A 97 0.80 -22.03 3.87
N GLY A 98 -0.04 -21.11 3.37
CA GLY A 98 -1.33 -20.79 4.00
C GLY A 98 -1.20 -20.10 5.37
N VAL A 99 -0.09 -19.41 5.61
CA VAL A 99 0.18 -18.70 6.87
C VAL A 99 -0.63 -17.40 6.94
N ASP A 100 -1.23 -17.14 8.09
CA ASP A 100 -1.92 -15.89 8.36
C ASP A 100 -0.95 -14.70 8.39
N MET A 101 -1.21 -13.74 7.51
CA MET A 101 -0.43 -12.49 7.37
C MET A 101 -0.91 -11.42 8.35
N ASP A 102 -0.98 -11.79 9.63
CA ASP A 102 -1.49 -10.97 10.73
C ASP A 102 -0.45 -9.96 11.27
N LEU A 103 -0.73 -9.35 12.42
CA LEU A 103 0.19 -8.38 13.04
C LEU A 103 1.51 -9.05 13.48
N LYS A 104 1.48 -10.31 13.92
CA LYS A 104 2.67 -11.04 14.35
C LYS A 104 3.58 -11.29 13.14
N PHE A 105 3.02 -11.75 12.03
CA PHE A 105 3.75 -11.90 10.77
C PHE A 105 4.37 -10.58 10.31
N GLN A 106 3.59 -9.50 10.30
CA GLN A 106 4.09 -8.18 9.91
C GLN A 106 5.22 -7.69 10.81
N THR A 107 5.18 -8.01 12.11
CA THR A 107 6.24 -7.64 13.06
C THR A 107 7.52 -8.43 12.80
N GLN A 108 7.41 -9.74 12.58
CA GLN A 108 8.54 -10.60 12.20
C GLN A 108 9.14 -10.19 10.85
N LEU A 109 8.30 -9.82 9.88
CA LEU A 109 8.77 -9.35 8.59
C LEU A 109 9.55 -8.04 8.74
N LYS A 110 9.05 -7.09 9.56
CA LYS A 110 9.75 -5.82 9.82
C LYS A 110 11.13 -6.01 10.43
N SER A 111 11.32 -7.00 11.30
CA SER A 111 12.64 -7.27 11.89
C SER A 111 13.65 -7.89 10.92
N GLN A 112 13.21 -8.36 9.75
CA GLN A 112 14.09 -8.87 8.69
C GLN A 112 14.55 -7.78 7.71
N LEU A 113 13.98 -6.58 7.80
CA LEU A 113 14.31 -5.48 6.90
C LEU A 113 15.59 -4.78 7.35
N SER A 114 16.33 -4.22 6.40
CA SER A 114 17.59 -3.52 6.67
C SER A 114 17.45 -2.29 7.57
N LYS A 115 16.26 -1.70 7.63
CA LYS A 115 15.96 -0.50 8.42
C LYS A 115 14.52 -0.45 8.88
N GLN A 116 14.27 0.40 9.88
CA GLN A 116 12.93 0.71 10.34
C GLN A 116 12.25 1.70 9.38
N TYR A 117 11.24 1.22 8.67
CA TYR A 117 10.41 2.06 7.81
C TYR A 117 9.29 2.74 8.60
N GLN A 118 8.89 3.93 8.13
CA GLN A 118 7.66 4.56 8.57
C GLN A 118 6.45 3.64 8.33
N ARG A 119 5.50 3.67 9.26
CA ARG A 119 4.32 2.78 9.26
C ARG A 119 3.61 2.77 7.91
N ASN A 120 3.35 3.94 7.35
CA ASN A 120 2.59 4.07 6.10
C ASN A 120 3.35 3.52 4.90
N VAL A 121 4.67 3.73 4.84
CA VAL A 121 5.53 3.20 3.77
C VAL A 121 5.46 1.67 3.76
N PHE A 122 5.65 1.04 4.93
CA PHE A 122 5.55 -0.41 5.07
C PHE A 122 4.15 -0.92 4.72
N THR A 123 3.10 -0.35 5.32
CA THR A 123 1.72 -0.82 5.13
C THR A 123 1.28 -0.76 3.66
N VAL A 124 1.66 0.30 2.93
CA VAL A 124 1.36 0.43 1.51
C VAL A 124 2.11 -0.62 0.70
N ALA A 125 3.42 -0.77 0.91
CA ALA A 125 4.24 -1.75 0.20
C ALA A 125 3.75 -3.19 0.43
N PHE A 126 3.43 -3.51 1.69
CA PHE A 126 2.88 -4.79 2.10
C PHE A 126 1.56 -5.10 1.40
N ASN A 127 0.58 -4.20 1.50
CA ASN A 127 -0.76 -4.41 0.94
C ASN A 127 -0.74 -4.48 -0.59
N ASN A 128 0.08 -3.64 -1.25
CA ASN A 128 0.24 -3.66 -2.70
C ASN A 128 0.87 -4.97 -3.17
N THR A 129 1.89 -5.45 -2.46
CA THR A 129 2.56 -6.72 -2.78
C THR A 129 1.62 -7.90 -2.57
N LYS A 130 0.95 -7.98 -1.41
CA LYS A 130 -0.06 -9.01 -1.12
C LYS A 130 -1.13 -9.06 -2.21
N ARG A 131 -1.72 -7.91 -2.56
CA ARG A 131 -2.75 -7.81 -3.61
C ARG A 131 -2.22 -8.27 -4.97
N THR A 132 -1.01 -7.87 -5.34
CA THR A 132 -0.39 -8.22 -6.62
C THR A 132 -0.16 -9.72 -6.73
N LEU A 133 0.35 -10.35 -5.66
CA LEU A 133 0.60 -11.79 -5.63
C LEU A 133 -0.71 -12.60 -5.63
N LEU A 134 -1.74 -12.17 -4.89
CA LEU A 134 -3.06 -12.78 -4.94
C LEU A 134 -3.66 -12.74 -6.35
N LYS A 135 -3.58 -11.59 -7.03
CA LYS A 135 -4.02 -11.47 -8.43
C LYS A 135 -3.24 -12.40 -9.36
N LYS A 136 -1.91 -12.48 -9.21
CA LYS A 136 -1.08 -13.39 -10.01
C LYS A 136 -1.45 -14.86 -9.78
N LYS A 137 -1.73 -15.28 -8.54
CA LYS A 137 -2.17 -16.64 -8.21
C LYS A 137 -3.53 -16.94 -8.85
N ALA A 138 -4.50 -16.03 -8.72
CA ALA A 138 -5.82 -16.19 -9.34
C ALA A 138 -5.74 -16.32 -10.88
N LEU A 139 -4.91 -15.49 -11.52
CA LEU A 139 -4.68 -15.56 -12.97
C LEU A 139 -4.01 -16.88 -13.41
N LYS A 140 -3.04 -17.40 -12.62
CA LYS A 140 -2.43 -18.71 -12.90
C LYS A 140 -3.44 -19.85 -12.79
N VAL A 141 -4.29 -19.83 -11.75
CA VAL A 141 -5.35 -20.84 -11.57
C VAL A 141 -6.34 -20.81 -12.74
N SER A 142 -6.79 -19.62 -13.14
CA SER A 142 -7.71 -19.47 -14.29
C SER A 142 -7.10 -19.95 -15.60
N LYS A 143 -5.81 -19.67 -15.87
CA LYS A 143 -5.12 -20.19 -17.05
C LYS A 143 -4.99 -21.72 -17.03
N ASN A 144 -4.65 -22.30 -15.88
CA ASN A 144 -4.52 -23.75 -15.74
C ASN A 144 -5.88 -24.45 -15.93
N GLN A 145 -6.97 -23.89 -15.41
CA GLN A 145 -8.33 -24.39 -15.66
C GLN A 145 -8.72 -24.31 -17.14
N GLY A 146 -8.39 -23.20 -17.81
CA GLY A 146 -8.62 -23.07 -19.26
C GLY A 146 -7.87 -24.12 -20.07
N LEU A 147 -6.62 -24.43 -19.71
CA LEU A 147 -5.82 -25.47 -20.35
C LEU A 147 -6.38 -26.88 -20.09
N MET A 148 -6.82 -27.17 -18.86
CA MET A 148 -7.47 -28.45 -18.54
C MET A 148 -8.76 -28.64 -19.34
N ASN A 149 -9.64 -27.63 -19.36
CA ASN A 149 -10.90 -27.69 -20.12
C ASN A 149 -10.64 -27.85 -21.63
N PHE A 150 -9.59 -27.22 -22.16
CA PHE A 150 -9.20 -27.38 -23.55
C PHE A 150 -8.71 -28.80 -23.86
N ALA A 151 -7.88 -29.38 -22.98
CA ALA A 151 -7.40 -30.74 -23.11
C ALA A 151 -8.55 -31.76 -23.02
N GLU A 152 -9.49 -31.58 -22.09
CA GLU A 152 -10.68 -32.42 -21.95
C GLU A 152 -11.55 -32.38 -23.21
N ASN A 153 -11.80 -31.19 -23.77
CA ASN A 153 -12.55 -31.05 -25.03
C ASN A 153 -11.84 -31.70 -26.22
N MET A 154 -10.51 -31.62 -26.31
CA MET A 154 -9.75 -32.32 -27.35
C MET A 154 -9.86 -33.83 -27.24
N VAL A 155 -9.78 -34.38 -26.03
CA VAL A 155 -9.94 -35.83 -25.81
C VAL A 155 -11.35 -36.27 -26.18
N GLN A 156 -12.39 -35.54 -25.76
CA GLN A 156 -13.77 -35.86 -26.11
C GLN A 156 -14.02 -35.82 -27.61
N ASN A 157 -13.56 -34.78 -28.30
CA ASN A 157 -13.75 -34.66 -29.75
C ASN A 157 -13.03 -35.78 -30.53
N ASN A 158 -11.80 -36.11 -30.16
CA ASN A 158 -11.07 -37.22 -30.78
C ASN A 158 -11.73 -38.58 -30.51
N PHE A 159 -12.31 -38.78 -29.33
CA PHE A 159 -13.03 -40.01 -28.99
C PHE A 159 -14.33 -40.15 -29.78
N VAL A 160 -15.09 -39.06 -29.95
CA VAL A 160 -16.30 -39.02 -30.78
C VAL A 160 -15.98 -39.30 -32.25
N ASP A 161 -14.89 -38.73 -32.77
CA ASP A 161 -14.44 -38.99 -34.15
C ASP A 161 -13.97 -40.44 -34.36
N LEU A 162 -13.38 -41.05 -33.34
CA LEU A 162 -13.00 -42.47 -33.37
C LEU A 162 -14.24 -43.39 -33.40
N ILE A 163 -15.25 -43.12 -32.56
CA ILE A 163 -16.52 -43.87 -32.56
C ILE A 163 -17.23 -43.74 -33.91
N ARG A 164 -17.28 -42.53 -34.49
CA ARG A 164 -17.88 -42.33 -35.82
C ARG A 164 -17.16 -43.14 -36.89
N LYS A 165 -15.83 -43.19 -36.87
CA LYS A 165 -15.06 -44.00 -37.85
C LYS A 165 -15.31 -45.50 -37.71
N LEU A 166 -15.59 -45.99 -36.52
CA LEU A 166 -15.88 -47.41 -36.26
C LEU A 166 -17.33 -47.82 -36.61
N GLN A 167 -18.27 -46.87 -36.72
CA GLN A 167 -19.67 -47.14 -37.08
C GLN A 167 -19.93 -47.23 -38.60
N TYR A 168 -18.96 -46.85 -39.43
CA TYR A 168 -19.06 -46.88 -40.91
C TYR A 168 -18.12 -47.90 -41.56
N GLN A 169 -17.64 -48.89 -40.80
CA GLN A 169 -16.96 -50.09 -41.30
C GLN A 169 -17.88 -51.30 -41.20
#